data_AF-A0A9E4R9I6-F1
#
_entry.id   AF-A0A9E4R9I6-F1
#
_cell.length_a   1.000
_cell.length_b   1.000
_cell.length_c   1.000
_cell.angle_alpha   90.00
_cell.angle_beta   90.00
_cell.angle_gamma   90.00
#
_symmetry.space_group_name_H-M   'P 1'
#
loop_
_entity.id
_entity.type
_entity.pdbx_description
1 polymer ?
#
loop_
_entity_poly.entity_id
_entity_poly.type
_entity_poly.pdbx_seq_one_letter_code
_entity_poly.pdbx_strand_id
1 'polypeptide(L)'
;MVRRWWPHVAELALILGAYLIYLGTRDRIFQDTAMINAQRVISWERSAGIFWEAAWQSWALENAQALVVAMNWLYIVTYWPIVMGVGLFLFVRNRSRFYYYRSVVVISLIIALGLFMAFPVASPFRITGMFVDSIQTLGPTFYGSPQMAVLYNTNAAMPSLHFCWSVILGVL
;
A
#
# COMPACT_ATOMS: atom_id res chain seq x y z
N MET A 1 -18.18 -25.19 -24.59
CA MET A 1 -17.73 -25.15 -23.17
C MET A 1 -16.44 -24.35 -22.94
N VAL A 2 -15.47 -24.35 -23.86
CA VAL A 2 -14.14 -23.68 -23.69
C VAL A 2 -14.22 -22.15 -23.54
N ARG A 3 -15.16 -21.49 -24.25
CA ARG A 3 -15.32 -20.01 -24.26
C ARG A 3 -15.73 -19.40 -22.90
N ARG A 4 -16.23 -20.22 -21.96
CA ARG A 4 -16.71 -19.78 -20.64
C ARG A 4 -15.58 -19.55 -19.62
N TRP A 5 -14.41 -20.19 -19.83
CA TRP A 5 -13.27 -20.14 -18.91
C TRP A 5 -12.21 -19.11 -19.33
N TRP A 6 -12.20 -18.71 -20.60
CA TRP A 6 -11.27 -17.72 -21.15
C TRP A 6 -11.22 -16.41 -20.35
N PRO A 7 -12.36 -15.85 -19.87
CA PRO A 7 -12.33 -14.65 -19.03
C PRO A 7 -11.59 -14.88 -17.70
N HIS A 8 -11.74 -16.06 -17.09
CA HIS A 8 -11.09 -16.41 -15.83
C HIS A 8 -9.58 -16.65 -16.00
N VAL A 9 -9.18 -17.28 -17.11
CA VAL A 9 -7.76 -17.48 -17.46
C VAL A 9 -7.08 -16.15 -17.76
N ALA A 10 -7.74 -15.26 -18.51
CA ALA A 10 -7.22 -13.92 -18.78
C ALA A 10 -7.09 -13.08 -17.49
N GLU A 11 -8.04 -13.23 -16.57
CA GLU A 11 -8.02 -12.54 -15.28
C GLU A 11 -6.91 -13.04 -14.36
N LEU A 12 -6.69 -14.36 -14.30
CA LEU A 12 -5.56 -14.96 -13.61
C LEU A 12 -4.22 -14.54 -14.22
N ALA A 13 -4.11 -14.56 -15.56
CA ALA A 13 -2.91 -14.14 -16.28
C ALA A 13 -2.59 -12.66 -16.04
N LEU A 14 -3.61 -11.81 -15.91
CA LEU A 14 -3.43 -10.39 -15.63
C LEU A 14 -2.95 -10.15 -14.20
N ILE A 15 -3.52 -10.85 -13.20
CA ILE A 15 -3.06 -10.77 -11.80
C ILE A 15 -1.63 -11.30 -11.69
N LEU A 16 -1.35 -12.46 -12.29
CA LEU A 16 -0.01 -13.06 -12.30
C LEU A 16 0.99 -12.18 -13.05
N GLY A 17 0.61 -11.61 -14.20
CA GLY A 17 1.44 -10.69 -14.96
C GLY A 17 1.79 -9.43 -14.18
N ALA A 18 0.82 -8.81 -13.51
CA ALA A 18 1.05 -7.66 -12.65
C ALA A 18 1.98 -8.00 -11.47
N TYR A 19 1.78 -9.18 -10.86
CA TYR A 19 2.65 -9.67 -9.79
C TYR A 19 4.09 -9.95 -10.27
N LEU A 20 4.25 -10.53 -11.46
CA LEU A 20 5.57 -10.78 -12.06
C LEU A 20 6.30 -9.48 -12.42
N ILE A 21 5.60 -8.47 -12.92
CA ILE A 21 6.17 -7.13 -13.16
C ILE A 21 6.62 -6.50 -11.84
N TYR A 22 5.80 -6.61 -10.78
CA TYR A 22 6.19 -6.18 -9.44
C TYR A 22 7.45 -6.92 -8.94
N LEU A 23 7.51 -8.25 -9.08
CA LEU A 23 8.69 -9.02 -8.69
C LEU A 23 9.94 -8.59 -9.46
N GLY A 24 9.83 -8.37 -10.78
CA GLY A 24 10.97 -7.94 -11.62
C GLY A 24 11.50 -6.53 -11.29
N THR A 25 10.71 -5.70 -10.61
CA THR A 25 11.12 -4.35 -10.18
C THR A 25 11.62 -4.30 -8.73
N ARG A 26 11.34 -5.34 -7.95
CA ARG A 26 11.63 -5.40 -6.51
C ARG A 26 13.12 -5.42 -6.17
N ASP A 27 13.92 -6.15 -6.93
CA ASP A 27 15.35 -6.39 -6.61
C ASP A 27 16.27 -5.25 -7.06
N ARG A 28 15.72 -4.16 -7.58
CA ARG A 28 16.52 -2.99 -7.95
C ARG A 28 16.97 -2.27 -6.68
N ILE A 29 18.28 -2.30 -6.42
CA ILE A 29 18.89 -1.68 -5.24
C ILE A 29 18.92 -0.17 -5.44
N PHE A 30 17.83 0.49 -5.08
CA PHE A 30 17.72 1.96 -5.05
C PHE A 30 17.86 2.53 -3.63
N GLN A 31 18.48 1.81 -2.70
CA GLN A 31 18.41 2.15 -1.26
C GLN A 31 18.84 3.59 -0.95
N ASP A 32 19.99 4.02 -1.49
CA ASP A 32 20.51 5.38 -1.25
C ASP A 32 19.64 6.42 -1.93
N THR A 33 19.28 6.20 -3.19
CA THR A 33 18.39 7.08 -3.97
C THR A 33 17.03 7.23 -3.29
N ALA A 34 16.47 6.14 -2.76
CA ALA A 34 15.17 6.11 -2.09
C ALA A 34 15.19 6.92 -0.79
N MET A 35 16.29 6.84 -0.02
CA MET A 35 16.47 7.65 1.18
C MET A 35 16.63 9.14 0.86
N ILE A 36 17.42 9.47 -0.17
CA ILE A 36 17.57 10.86 -0.65
C ILE A 36 16.23 11.43 -1.12
N ASN A 37 15.46 10.65 -1.88
CA ASN A 37 14.14 11.06 -2.35
C ASN A 37 13.15 11.21 -1.19
N ALA A 38 13.19 10.33 -0.17
CA ALA A 38 12.38 10.51 1.03
C ALA A 38 12.71 11.83 1.76
N GLN A 39 14.00 12.17 1.90
CA GLN A 39 14.41 13.46 2.45
C GLN A 39 13.95 14.66 1.59
N ARG A 40 13.93 14.52 0.26
CA ARG A 40 13.38 15.54 -0.66
C ARG A 40 11.87 15.73 -0.49
N VAL A 41 11.13 14.64 -0.30
CA VAL A 41 9.69 14.71 0.00
C VAL A 41 9.47 15.46 1.30
N ILE A 42 10.19 15.08 2.37
CA ILE A 42 10.08 15.74 3.67
C ILE A 42 10.47 17.22 3.60
N SER A 43 11.54 17.58 2.87
CA SER A 43 11.95 18.97 2.75
C SER A 43 10.92 19.81 1.97
N TRP A 44 10.27 19.21 0.97
CA TRP A 44 9.16 19.82 0.26
C TRP A 44 7.92 19.98 1.16
N GLU A 45 7.53 18.96 1.91
CA GLU A 45 6.40 19.05 2.85
C GLU A 45 6.63 20.13 3.91
N ARG A 46 7.87 20.28 4.40
CA ARG A 46 8.25 21.34 5.34
C ARG A 46 8.17 22.71 4.71
N SER A 47 8.66 22.89 3.48
CA SER A 47 8.61 24.19 2.80
C SER A 47 7.18 24.58 2.40
N ALA A 48 6.33 23.60 2.09
CA ALA A 48 4.90 23.78 1.87
C ALA A 48 4.10 23.97 3.17
N GLY A 49 4.72 23.77 4.35
CA GLY A 49 4.07 23.93 5.64
C GLY A 49 3.05 22.83 5.97
N ILE A 50 3.13 21.67 5.31
CA ILE A 50 2.22 20.53 5.48
C ILE A 50 2.86 19.32 6.19
N PHE A 51 4.12 19.46 6.64
CA PHE A 51 4.81 18.44 7.41
C PHE A 51 4.26 18.34 8.84
N TRP A 52 3.07 17.78 8.99
CA TRP A 52 2.38 17.65 10.28
C TRP A 52 2.43 16.24 10.86
N GLU A 53 2.80 15.24 10.06
CA GLU A 53 2.70 13.82 10.43
C GLU A 53 3.46 13.48 11.72
N ALA A 54 4.71 13.91 11.85
CA ALA A 54 5.51 13.64 13.05
C ALA A 54 4.88 14.24 14.32
N ALA A 55 4.31 15.45 14.22
CA ALA A 55 3.66 16.11 15.35
C ALA A 55 2.36 15.40 15.76
N TRP A 56 1.51 15.07 14.78
CA TRP A 56 0.28 14.31 15.04
C TRP A 56 0.56 12.91 15.58
N GLN A 57 1.59 12.24 15.06
CA GLN A 57 1.97 10.92 15.54
C GLN A 57 2.45 10.97 17.00
N SER A 58 3.35 11.89 17.36
CA SER A 58 3.79 12.07 18.75
C SER A 58 2.61 12.40 19.67
N TRP A 59 1.76 13.35 19.28
CA TRP A 59 0.57 13.69 20.06
C TRP A 59 -0.35 12.47 20.26
N ALA A 60 -0.62 11.69 19.21
CA ALA A 60 -1.50 10.53 19.28
C ALA A 60 -0.91 9.41 20.14
N LEU A 61 0.41 9.20 20.09
CA LEU A 61 1.10 8.23 20.94
C LEU A 61 1.06 8.62 22.41
N GLU A 62 1.20 9.91 22.72
CA GLU A 62 1.20 10.42 24.10
C GLU A 62 -0.20 10.53 24.71
N ASN A 63 -1.20 10.93 23.92
CA ASN A 63 -2.52 11.31 24.43
C ASN A 63 -3.64 10.35 24.04
N ALA A 64 -3.46 9.54 23.00
CA ALA A 64 -4.50 8.70 22.41
C ALA A 64 -4.01 7.28 22.10
N GLN A 65 -3.09 6.75 22.90
CA GLN A 65 -2.46 5.44 22.65
C GLN A 65 -3.47 4.32 22.42
N ALA A 66 -4.58 4.28 23.17
CA ALA A 66 -5.65 3.30 22.99
C ALA A 66 -6.28 3.37 21.59
N LEU A 67 -6.46 4.58 21.05
CA LEU A 67 -6.93 4.79 19.68
C LEU A 67 -5.89 4.31 18.67
N VAL A 68 -4.60 4.58 18.89
CA VAL A 68 -3.51 4.09 18.02
C VAL A 68 -3.51 2.56 17.96
N VAL A 69 -3.60 1.88 19.11
CA VAL A 69 -3.69 0.40 19.18
C VAL A 69 -4.91 -0.09 18.40
N ALA A 70 -6.08 0.50 18.65
CA ALA A 70 -7.31 0.12 17.97
C ALA A 70 -7.20 0.29 16.44
N MET A 71 -6.64 1.41 15.97
CA MET A 71 -6.46 1.68 14.54
C MET A 71 -5.42 0.76 13.89
N ASN A 72 -4.32 0.43 14.58
CA ASN A 72 -3.35 -0.55 14.09
C ASN A 72 -4.02 -1.92 13.84
N TRP A 73 -4.80 -2.41 14.82
CA TRP A 73 -5.53 -3.67 14.69
C TRP A 73 -6.61 -3.61 13.62
N LEU A 74 -7.39 -2.54 13.60
CA LEU A 74 -8.42 -2.32 12.58
C LEU A 74 -7.81 -2.38 11.19
N TYR A 75 -6.72 -1.64 10.94
CA TYR A 75 -6.05 -1.61 9.64
C TYR A 75 -5.60 -3.01 9.20
N ILE A 76 -4.88 -3.73 10.06
CA ILE A 76 -4.32 -5.04 9.71
C ILE A 76 -5.38 -6.12 9.53
N VAL A 77 -6.40 -6.14 10.38
CA VAL A 77 -7.44 -7.18 10.34
C VAL A 77 -8.46 -6.91 9.25
N THR A 78 -8.78 -5.64 8.93
CA THR A 78 -9.91 -5.34 8.04
C THR A 78 -9.52 -5.07 6.59
N TYR A 79 -8.32 -4.55 6.31
CA TYR A 79 -7.98 -4.07 4.97
C TYR A 79 -8.19 -5.14 3.88
N TRP A 80 -7.52 -6.29 4.01
CA TRP A 80 -7.64 -7.36 3.01
C TRP A 80 -9.03 -8.03 3.00
N PRO A 81 -9.65 -8.35 4.14
CA PRO A 81 -11.03 -8.86 4.14
C PRO A 81 -12.04 -7.93 3.49
N ILE A 82 -11.92 -6.62 3.67
CA ILE A 82 -12.80 -5.64 3.01
C ILE A 82 -12.53 -5.61 1.50
N VAL A 83 -11.27 -5.46 1.09
CA VAL A 83 -10.89 -5.44 -0.34
C VAL A 83 -11.39 -6.69 -1.06
N MET A 84 -11.11 -7.87 -0.50
CA MET A 84 -11.50 -9.16 -1.07
C MET A 84 -13.02 -9.38 -0.99
N GLY A 85 -13.64 -8.99 0.12
CA GLY A 85 -15.08 -9.12 0.34
C GLY A 85 -15.89 -8.28 -0.63
N VAL A 86 -15.52 -7.00 -0.81
CA VAL A 86 -16.16 -6.11 -1.79
C VAL A 86 -15.91 -6.62 -3.21
N GLY A 87 -14.69 -7.04 -3.53
CA GLY A 87 -14.37 -7.64 -4.82
C GLY A 87 -15.24 -8.86 -5.14
N LEU A 88 -15.36 -9.79 -4.19
CA LEU A 88 -16.20 -10.98 -4.31
C LEU A 88 -17.69 -10.62 -4.42
N PHE A 89 -18.17 -9.69 -3.58
CA PHE A 89 -19.55 -9.21 -3.63
C PHE A 89 -19.90 -8.64 -5.00
N LEU A 90 -19.04 -7.76 -5.55
CA LEU A 90 -19.24 -7.22 -6.89
C LEU A 90 -19.17 -8.32 -7.96
N PHE A 91 -18.23 -9.25 -7.86
CA PHE A 91 -18.12 -10.35 -8.81
C PHE A 91 -19.40 -11.22 -8.87
N VAL A 92 -20.00 -11.49 -7.71
CA VAL A 92 -21.24 -12.29 -7.62
C VAL A 92 -22.46 -11.47 -8.05
N ARG A 93 -22.58 -10.22 -7.58
CA ARG A 93 -23.81 -9.44 -7.69
C ARG A 93 -23.87 -8.50 -8.89
N ASN A 94 -22.74 -7.94 -9.32
CA ASN A 94 -22.64 -6.97 -10.42
C ASN A 94 -21.29 -7.06 -11.14
N ARG A 95 -21.19 -8.02 -12.07
CA ARG A 95 -19.96 -8.26 -12.85
C ARG A 95 -19.48 -7.05 -13.64
N SER A 96 -20.39 -6.20 -14.12
CA SER A 96 -20.00 -4.99 -14.85
C SER A 96 -19.22 -4.03 -13.97
N ARG A 97 -19.70 -3.74 -12.75
CA ARG A 97 -18.96 -2.93 -11.77
C ARG A 97 -17.65 -3.61 -11.35
N PHE A 98 -17.67 -4.92 -11.10
CA PHE A 98 -16.44 -5.65 -10.78
C PHE A 98 -15.35 -5.44 -11.84
N TYR A 99 -15.66 -5.61 -13.14
CA TYR A 99 -14.67 -5.43 -14.21
C TYR A 99 -14.18 -3.99 -14.35
N TYR A 100 -15.05 -3.00 -14.10
CA TYR A 100 -14.65 -1.59 -14.08
C TYR A 100 -13.63 -1.34 -12.97
N TYR A 101 -14.00 -1.63 -11.71
CA TYR A 101 -13.15 -1.34 -10.55
C TYR A 101 -11.88 -2.19 -10.51
N ARG A 102 -11.94 -3.45 -10.95
CA ARG A 102 -10.76 -4.28 -11.18
C ARG A 102 -9.78 -3.62 -12.15
N SER A 103 -10.28 -3.08 -13.27
CA SER A 103 -9.43 -2.39 -14.24
C SER A 103 -8.80 -1.12 -13.64
N VAL A 104 -9.55 -0.36 -12.83
CA VAL A 104 -9.02 0.80 -12.09
C VAL A 104 -7.90 0.40 -11.13
N VAL A 105 -8.08 -0.68 -10.36
CA VAL A 105 -7.06 -1.22 -9.44
C VAL A 105 -5.80 -1.66 -10.18
N VAL A 106 -5.95 -2.31 -11.33
CA VAL A 106 -4.82 -2.77 -12.15
C VAL A 106 -4.08 -1.59 -12.76
N ILE A 107 -4.79 -0.60 -13.30
CA ILE A 107 -4.19 0.60 -13.85
C ILE A 107 -3.45 1.38 -12.77
N SER A 108 -4.04 1.54 -11.57
CA SER A 108 -3.37 2.22 -10.45
C SER A 108 -2.12 1.48 -9.99
N LEU A 109 -2.13 0.14 -9.99
CA LEU A 109 -0.93 -0.66 -9.74
C LEU A 109 0.15 -0.42 -10.79
N ILE A 110 -0.19 -0.45 -12.09
CA ILE A 110 0.79 -0.20 -13.17
C ILE A 110 1.42 1.19 -13.04
N ILE A 111 0.61 2.22 -12.78
CA ILE A 111 1.08 3.59 -12.56
C ILE A 111 2.01 3.65 -11.35
N ALA A 112 1.60 3.05 -10.21
CA ALA A 112 2.41 3.02 -9.01
C ALA A 112 3.75 2.33 -9.23
N LEU A 113 3.78 1.18 -9.93
CA LEU A 113 5.02 0.49 -10.29
C LEU A 113 5.94 1.36 -11.15
N GLY A 114 5.38 2.09 -12.13
CA GLY A 114 6.14 3.06 -12.92
C GLY A 114 6.75 4.16 -12.06
N LEU A 115 5.98 4.70 -11.11
CA LEU A 115 6.44 5.74 -10.19
C LEU A 115 7.49 5.22 -9.19
N PHE A 116 7.32 4.02 -8.64
CA PHE A 116 8.31 3.39 -7.76
C PHE A 116 9.67 3.24 -8.46
N MET A 117 9.66 3.00 -9.77
CA MET A 117 10.88 2.89 -10.58
C MET A 117 11.49 4.25 -10.95
N ALA A 118 10.65 5.25 -11.26
CA ALA A 118 11.10 6.57 -11.66
C ALA A 118 11.55 7.43 -10.46
N PHE A 119 10.88 7.27 -9.32
CA PHE A 119 11.08 8.02 -8.10
C PHE A 119 10.92 7.09 -6.88
N PRO A 120 11.90 6.20 -6.62
CA PRO A 120 11.86 5.33 -5.45
C PRO A 120 11.90 6.19 -4.18
N VAL A 121 11.13 5.82 -3.16
CA VAL A 121 11.03 6.56 -1.89
C VAL A 121 11.13 5.55 -0.75
N ALA A 122 12.05 5.78 0.17
CA ALA A 122 12.21 4.93 1.34
C ALA A 122 10.98 5.04 2.26
N SER A 123 10.53 3.89 2.78
CA SER A 123 9.44 3.84 3.76
C SER A 123 9.77 4.64 5.03
N PRO A 124 8.77 5.29 5.67
CA PRO A 124 8.93 5.96 6.96
C PRO A 124 9.57 5.07 8.04
N PHE A 125 9.35 3.75 8.00
CA PHE A 125 9.99 2.80 8.93
C PHE A 125 11.52 2.81 8.89
N ARG A 126 12.10 3.27 7.77
CA ARG A 126 13.55 3.38 7.59
C ARG A 126 14.10 4.76 7.97
N ILE A 127 13.23 5.73 8.23
CA ILE A 127 13.62 7.10 8.59
C ILE A 127 13.66 7.19 10.13
N THR A 128 14.80 6.78 10.68
CA THR A 128 14.97 6.70 12.13
C THR A 128 14.96 8.08 12.80
N GLY A 129 14.38 8.17 13.99
CA GLY A 129 14.33 9.38 14.80
C GLY A 129 13.26 10.42 14.43
N MET A 130 12.50 10.20 13.35
CA MET A 130 11.41 11.10 12.94
C MET A 130 10.03 10.47 13.07
N PHE A 131 9.92 9.15 12.85
CA PHE A 131 8.67 8.41 12.91
C PHE A 131 8.81 7.17 13.79
N VAL A 132 7.69 6.76 14.40
CA VAL A 132 7.56 5.53 15.17
C VAL A 132 6.77 4.52 14.36
N ASP A 133 7.29 3.29 14.23
CA ASP A 133 6.52 2.17 13.69
C ASP A 133 5.54 1.65 14.75
N SER A 134 4.36 2.28 14.81
CA SER A 134 3.33 1.97 15.81
C SER A 134 2.79 0.54 15.68
N ILE A 135 2.86 -0.08 14.50
CA ILE A 135 2.41 -1.47 14.31
C ILE A 135 3.38 -2.41 15.03
N GLN A 136 4.69 -2.16 14.93
CA GLN A 136 5.69 -2.96 15.62
C GLN A 136 5.73 -2.72 17.13
N THR A 137 5.43 -1.50 17.59
CA THR A 137 5.49 -1.18 19.03
C THR A 137 4.17 -1.40 19.79
N LEU A 138 3.02 -1.22 19.14
CA LEU A 138 1.70 -1.18 19.76
C LEU A 138 0.63 -2.01 19.02
N GLY A 139 0.99 -2.74 17.97
CA GLY A 139 0.05 -3.43 17.09
C GLY A 139 0.35 -4.92 16.88
N PRO A 140 -0.30 -5.55 15.89
CA PRO A 140 -0.04 -6.93 15.50
C PRO A 140 1.32 -7.06 14.78
N THR A 141 2.38 -7.29 15.56
CA THR A 141 3.79 -7.30 15.09
C THR A 141 4.12 -8.35 14.03
N PHE A 142 3.29 -9.40 13.90
CA PHE A 142 3.43 -10.36 12.80
C PHE A 142 3.35 -9.67 11.43
N TYR A 143 2.56 -8.60 11.32
CA TYR A 143 2.46 -7.78 10.11
C TYR A 143 3.65 -6.85 10.01
N GLY A 144 4.41 -6.93 8.92
CA GLY A 144 5.65 -6.15 8.76
C GLY A 144 6.87 -6.79 9.44
N SER A 145 6.72 -7.97 10.06
CA SER A 145 7.81 -8.79 10.60
C SER A 145 8.92 -9.05 9.57
N PRO A 146 10.17 -9.36 9.97
CA PRO A 146 11.25 -9.70 9.03
C PRO A 146 10.88 -10.81 8.03
N GLN A 147 10.06 -11.77 8.44
CA GLN A 147 9.54 -12.83 7.59
C GLN A 147 8.59 -12.29 6.51
N MET A 148 7.77 -11.30 6.84
CA MET A 148 6.90 -10.61 5.88
C MET A 148 7.62 -9.53 5.07
N ALA A 149 8.73 -8.97 5.56
CA ALA A 149 9.55 -8.00 4.83
C ALA A 149 10.09 -8.57 3.51
N VAL A 150 10.19 -9.91 3.40
CA VAL A 150 10.52 -10.62 2.16
C VAL A 150 9.35 -10.62 1.16
N LEU A 151 8.20 -10.04 1.47
CA LEU A 151 7.05 -10.00 0.57
C LEU A 151 6.82 -8.61 -0.05
N TYR A 152 7.42 -7.55 0.50
CA TYR A 152 7.19 -6.18 0.05
C TYR A 152 8.49 -5.38 -0.18
N ASN A 153 8.43 -4.35 -1.04
CA ASN A 153 9.57 -3.47 -1.34
C ASN A 153 9.54 -2.22 -0.44
N THR A 154 10.50 -2.08 0.46
CA THR A 154 10.60 -0.93 1.39
C THR A 154 11.06 0.37 0.72
N ASN A 155 11.43 0.35 -0.57
CA ASN A 155 11.76 1.52 -1.39
C ASN A 155 10.59 2.01 -2.27
N ALA A 156 9.42 1.38 -2.13
CA ALA A 156 8.22 1.68 -2.91
C ALA A 156 7.15 2.34 -2.03
N ALA A 157 7.54 3.34 -1.24
CA ALA A 157 6.65 3.96 -0.25
C ALA A 157 5.59 4.88 -0.86
N MET A 158 5.86 5.52 -2.00
CA MET A 158 4.97 6.48 -2.64
C MET A 158 4.78 6.20 -4.13
N PRO A 159 3.54 6.22 -4.66
CA PRO A 159 2.28 6.51 -3.95
C PRO A 159 1.74 5.32 -3.13
N SER A 160 0.89 5.60 -2.14
CA SER A 160 0.27 4.56 -1.31
C SER A 160 -0.87 3.84 -2.03
N LEU A 161 -0.63 2.58 -2.41
CA LEU A 161 -1.66 1.72 -2.99
C LEU A 161 -2.77 1.38 -1.99
N HIS A 162 -2.44 1.24 -0.70
CA HIS A 162 -3.44 0.96 0.33
C HIS A 162 -4.44 2.12 0.45
N PHE A 163 -3.93 3.36 0.47
CA PHE A 163 -4.79 4.54 0.46
C PHE A 163 -5.60 4.64 -0.84
N CYS A 164 -4.95 4.47 -2.00
CA CYS A 164 -5.61 4.51 -3.30
C CYS A 164 -6.80 3.54 -3.39
N TRP A 165 -6.60 2.28 -2.99
CA TRP A 165 -7.66 1.27 -3.06
C TRP A 165 -8.73 1.51 -2.00
N SER A 166 -8.37 2.01 -0.82
CA SER A 166 -9.37 2.41 0.19
C SER A 166 -10.29 3.52 -0.34
N VAL A 167 -9.75 4.52 -1.05
CA VAL A 167 -10.55 5.58 -1.68
C VAL A 167 -11.44 5.02 -2.79
N ILE A 168 -10.91 4.15 -3.66
CA ILE A 168 -11.69 3.48 -4.71
C ILE A 168 -12.86 2.70 -4.10
N LEU A 169 -12.62 2.01 -2.99
CA LEU A 169 -13.65 1.25 -2.28
C LEU A 169 -14.65 2.15 -1.53
N GLY A 170 -14.24 3.34 -1.10
CA GLY A 170 -15.12 4.29 -0.42
C GLY A 170 -16.10 5.02 -1.33
N VAL A 171 -15.85 5.08 -2.64
CA VAL A 171 -16.74 5.73 -3.64
C VAL A 171 -17.62 4.76 -4.43
N LEU A 172 -17.54 3.47 -4.10
CA LEU A 172 -18.22 2.35 -4.76
C LEU A 172 -19.72 2.26 -4.46
#